data_AF-A0A7D9LMU4-F1
#
_entry.id   AF-A0A7D9LMU4-F1
#
_cell.length_a   1.000
_cell.length_b   1.000
_cell.length_c   1.000
_cell.angle_alpha   90.00
_cell.angle_beta   90.00
_cell.angle_gamma   90.00
#
_symmetry.space_group_name_H-M   'P 1'
#
loop_
_entity.id
_entity.type
_entity.pdbx_description
1 polymer ?
#
loop_
_entity_poly.entity_id
_entity_poly.type
_entity_poly.pdbx_seq_one_letter_code
_entity_poly.pdbx_strand_id
1 'polypeptide(L)'
;MAQMMITNQDRYVPSMVTSSCCKNEVLAPVGFQGDQLFEERARNVQWTFRVGNSDHERLEGLSAELADWHAKVTLYKNEFDMFVKHGSACEVGTTRASMNRTHKTNATKGIYNSYNEYKEFHTREVEGHICAAFMEMAKMTTLTDQPTLDQDMPPMSSPFCVKSKWLTDACEKLIDNCISLSGDITRLVNQTIDFGQISQGPFACRHAGCKYEYVYHSGRVK
;
A
#
# COMPACT_ATOMS: atom_id res chain seq x y z
N MET A 1 -13.41 15.18 17.70
CA MET A 1 -12.78 13.86 17.61
C MET A 1 -13.38 12.89 18.63
N ALA A 2 -13.25 13.13 19.93
CA ALA A 2 -13.77 12.23 20.98
C ALA A 2 -15.25 11.84 20.80
N GLN A 3 -16.14 12.82 20.61
CA GLN A 3 -17.57 12.55 20.40
C GLN A 3 -17.85 11.65 19.18
N MET A 4 -17.04 11.79 18.13
CA MET A 4 -17.17 10.99 16.91
C MET A 4 -16.70 9.55 17.16
N MET A 5 -15.62 9.36 17.91
CA MET A 5 -15.15 8.03 18.30
C MET A 5 -16.14 7.33 19.22
N ILE A 6 -16.70 8.03 20.21
CA ILE A 6 -17.77 7.48 21.07
C ILE A 6 -18.97 7.05 20.23
N THR A 7 -19.44 7.93 19.34
CA THR A 7 -20.60 7.63 18.47
C THR A 7 -20.33 6.44 17.56
N ASN A 8 -19.11 6.30 17.04
CA ASN A 8 -18.75 5.20 16.14
C ASN A 8 -18.51 3.89 16.89
N GLN A 9 -17.95 3.96 18.09
CA GLN A 9 -17.83 2.83 19.01
C GLN A 9 -19.22 2.25 19.30
N ASP A 10 -20.19 3.11 19.64
CA ASP A 10 -21.56 2.67 19.98
C ASP A 10 -22.32 2.07 18.79
N ARG A 11 -22.06 2.56 17.56
CA ARG A 11 -22.88 2.23 16.39
C ARG A 11 -22.29 1.16 15.48
N TYR A 12 -20.97 1.10 15.37
CA TYR A 12 -20.30 0.32 14.33
C TYR A 12 -19.36 -0.74 14.88
N VAL A 13 -18.95 -0.65 16.15
CA VAL A 13 -18.09 -1.68 16.74
C VAL A 13 -18.95 -2.85 17.21
N PRO A 14 -18.70 -4.08 16.73
CA PRO A 14 -19.40 -5.25 17.20
C PRO A 14 -19.09 -5.48 18.68
N SER A 15 -20.12 -5.35 19.52
CA SER A 15 -20.00 -5.48 20.97
C SER A 15 -21.07 -6.43 21.50
N MET A 16 -20.72 -7.23 22.51
CA MET A 16 -21.67 -8.08 23.23
C MET A 16 -22.02 -7.46 24.57
N VAL A 17 -23.31 -7.42 24.90
CA VAL A 17 -23.80 -6.93 26.18
C VAL A 17 -24.07 -8.12 27.09
N THR A 18 -23.22 -8.33 28.09
CA THR A 18 -23.40 -9.44 29.05
C THR A 18 -24.36 -9.02 30.15
N SER A 19 -25.48 -9.75 30.28
CA SER A 19 -26.65 -9.41 31.11
C SER A 19 -26.39 -9.34 32.62
N SER A 20 -25.25 -9.83 33.09
CA SER A 20 -24.90 -9.85 34.51
C SER A 20 -24.13 -8.62 35.01
N CYS A 21 -23.60 -7.76 34.11
CA CYS A 21 -22.78 -6.62 34.54
C CYS A 21 -22.86 -5.35 33.68
N CYS A 22 -23.75 -5.29 32.68
CA CYS A 22 -23.84 -4.14 31.75
C CYS A 22 -22.47 -3.76 31.13
N LYS A 23 -21.54 -4.71 31.01
CA LYS A 23 -20.26 -4.49 30.35
C LYS A 23 -20.46 -4.75 28.87
N ASN A 24 -20.17 -3.72 28.07
CA ASN A 24 -20.04 -3.86 26.62
C ASN A 24 -18.64 -4.41 26.36
N GLU A 25 -18.58 -5.68 25.99
CA GLU A 25 -17.33 -6.33 25.59
C GLU A 25 -17.17 -6.19 24.08
N VAL A 26 -16.03 -5.66 23.65
CA VAL A 26 -15.71 -5.49 22.23
C VAL A 26 -15.38 -6.88 21.65
N LEU A 27 -16.11 -7.31 20.63
CA LEU A 27 -15.90 -8.60 19.97
C LEU A 27 -14.75 -8.55 18.96
N ALA A 28 -14.64 -7.45 18.21
CA ALA A 28 -13.57 -7.22 17.26
C ALA A 28 -13.37 -5.71 17.04
N PRO A 29 -12.11 -5.25 16.95
CA PRO A 29 -11.82 -3.87 16.59
C PRO A 29 -12.17 -3.62 15.11
N VAL A 30 -12.66 -2.42 14.82
CA VAL A 30 -12.99 -1.95 13.47
C VAL A 30 -12.00 -0.86 13.06
N GLY A 31 -11.51 -0.93 11.82
CA GLY A 31 -10.62 0.07 11.24
C GLY A 31 -11.25 1.46 11.24
N PHE A 32 -10.57 2.41 11.86
CA PHE A 32 -10.96 3.81 11.95
C PHE A 32 -9.93 4.67 11.22
N GLN A 33 -10.17 4.79 9.91
CA GLN A 33 -9.18 5.22 8.93
C GLN A 33 -9.30 6.72 8.61
N GLY A 34 -8.16 7.40 8.51
CA GLY A 34 -8.08 8.79 8.03
C GLY A 34 -6.67 9.23 7.68
N ASP A 35 -6.47 10.52 7.40
CA ASP A 35 -5.13 11.06 7.15
C ASP A 35 -4.25 11.05 8.43
N GLN A 36 -3.00 11.48 8.30
CA GLN A 36 -2.05 11.47 9.43
C GLN A 36 -2.57 12.26 10.63
N LEU A 37 -3.23 13.40 10.39
CA LEU A 37 -3.76 14.25 11.45
C LEU A 37 -4.97 13.60 12.13
N PHE A 38 -5.79 12.89 11.37
CA PHE A 38 -6.92 12.13 11.88
C PHE A 38 -6.46 10.99 12.79
N GLU A 39 -5.50 10.19 12.35
CA GLU A 39 -4.97 9.07 13.12
C GLU A 39 -4.31 9.57 14.42
N GLU A 40 -3.47 10.60 14.36
CA GLU A 40 -2.85 11.20 15.55
C GLU A 40 -3.90 11.69 16.56
N ARG A 41 -4.96 12.35 16.08
CA ARG A 41 -6.06 12.83 16.92
C ARG A 41 -6.88 11.67 17.51
N ALA A 42 -7.09 10.59 16.76
CA ALA A 42 -7.80 9.41 17.25
C ALA A 42 -7.02 8.74 18.39
N ARG A 43 -5.70 8.57 18.19
CA ARG A 43 -4.78 7.99 19.17
C ARG A 43 -4.72 8.82 20.46
N ASN A 44 -4.61 10.15 20.34
CA ASN A 44 -4.61 11.06 21.48
C ASN A 44 -5.91 11.00 22.30
N VAL A 45 -7.05 10.82 21.62
CA VAL A 45 -8.34 10.59 22.29
C VAL A 45 -8.29 9.27 23.06
N GLN A 46 -7.88 8.17 22.44
CA GLN A 46 -7.78 6.87 23.13
C GLN A 46 -6.87 6.92 24.37
N TRP A 47 -5.75 7.66 24.29
CA TRP A 47 -4.90 7.90 25.46
C TRP A 47 -5.62 8.62 26.60
N THR A 48 -6.51 9.56 26.28
CA THR A 48 -7.32 10.26 27.29
C THR A 48 -8.32 9.30 27.97
N PHE A 49 -8.87 8.35 27.22
CA PHE A 49 -9.84 7.37 27.73
C PHE A 49 -9.20 6.09 28.28
N ARG A 50 -7.86 6.00 28.33
CA ARG A 50 -7.11 4.78 28.73
C ARG A 50 -7.43 4.27 30.15
N VAL A 51 -7.96 5.12 31.02
CA VAL A 51 -8.36 4.77 32.38
C VAL A 51 -9.73 4.08 32.48
N GLY A 52 -10.42 3.87 31.35
CA GLY A 52 -11.71 3.17 31.29
C GLY A 52 -11.64 1.71 31.78
N ASN A 53 -12.70 1.27 32.45
CA ASN A 53 -12.79 -0.05 33.07
C ASN A 53 -13.08 -1.17 32.06
N SER A 54 -13.48 -0.82 30.83
CA SER A 54 -13.74 -1.74 29.73
C SER A 54 -13.10 -1.24 28.44
N ASP A 55 -12.80 -2.17 27.54
CA ASP A 55 -12.23 -1.89 26.20
C ASP A 55 -13.15 -0.94 25.42
N HIS A 56 -14.46 -1.04 25.65
CA HIS A 56 -15.46 -0.15 25.09
C HIS A 56 -15.33 1.29 25.64
N GLU A 57 -15.16 1.47 26.95
CA GLU A 57 -14.91 2.80 27.55
C GLU A 57 -13.57 3.39 27.13
N ARG A 58 -12.55 2.54 26.90
CA ARG A 58 -11.24 2.94 26.40
C ARG A 58 -11.21 3.25 24.90
N LEU A 59 -12.34 3.07 24.20
CA LEU A 59 -12.47 3.23 22.75
C LEU A 59 -11.52 2.31 21.97
N GLU A 60 -11.20 1.14 22.51
CA GLU A 60 -10.29 0.14 21.91
C GLU A 60 -10.97 -0.71 20.84
N GLY A 61 -12.28 -0.56 20.65
CA GLY A 61 -12.98 -1.13 19.50
C GLY A 61 -12.75 -0.40 18.19
N LEU A 62 -12.10 0.76 18.22
CA LEU A 62 -11.70 1.49 17.02
C LEU A 62 -10.17 1.39 16.84
N SER A 63 -9.73 0.79 15.75
CA SER A 63 -8.31 0.74 15.38
C SER A 63 -7.96 2.01 14.60
N ALA A 64 -7.30 2.98 15.22
CA ALA A 64 -6.85 4.19 14.54
C ALA A 64 -5.79 3.83 13.49
N GLU A 65 -6.14 3.99 12.21
CA GLU A 65 -5.31 3.55 11.09
C GLU A 65 -5.07 4.70 10.12
N LEU A 66 -3.85 4.74 9.58
CA LEU A 66 -3.53 5.66 8.49
C LEU A 66 -4.20 5.15 7.21
N ALA A 67 -5.19 5.89 6.73
CA ALA A 67 -5.71 5.72 5.38
C ALA A 67 -4.67 6.23 4.40
N ASP A 68 -3.88 5.32 3.85
CA ASP A 68 -2.80 5.64 2.92
C ASP A 68 -3.29 6.07 1.52
N TRP A 69 -4.54 6.53 1.42
CA TRP A 69 -5.13 7.00 0.17
C TRP A 69 -4.29 8.14 -0.43
N HIS A 70 -3.81 9.08 0.39
CA HIS A 70 -2.98 10.18 -0.07
C HIS A 70 -1.62 9.70 -0.60
N ALA A 71 -0.96 8.72 0.03
CA ALA A 71 0.28 8.19 -0.52
C ALA A 71 0.01 7.37 -1.78
N LYS A 72 -1.10 6.62 -1.84
CA LYS A 72 -1.52 5.90 -3.05
C LYS A 72 -1.79 6.83 -4.23
N VAL A 73 -2.48 7.95 -3.99
CA VAL A 73 -2.69 9.01 -5.00
C VAL A 73 -1.34 9.61 -5.42
N THR A 74 -0.44 9.86 -4.47
CA THR A 74 0.89 10.42 -4.74
C THR A 74 1.77 9.46 -5.53
N LEU A 75 1.75 8.17 -5.21
CA LEU A 75 2.44 7.12 -5.95
C LEU A 75 1.95 7.09 -7.40
N TYR A 76 0.63 6.99 -7.59
CA TYR A 76 0.03 6.99 -8.91
C TYR A 76 0.40 8.23 -9.69
N LYS A 77 0.46 9.41 -9.05
CA LYS A 77 0.85 10.65 -9.70
C LYS A 77 2.26 10.57 -10.26
N ASN A 78 3.21 10.17 -9.43
CA ASN A 78 4.60 10.03 -9.86
C ASN A 78 4.73 9.00 -11.00
N GLU A 79 4.03 7.86 -10.90
CA GLU A 79 4.01 6.85 -11.96
C GLU A 79 3.41 7.38 -13.27
N PHE A 80 2.29 8.10 -13.20
CA PHE A 80 1.67 8.68 -14.39
C PHE A 80 2.60 9.70 -15.05
N ASP A 81 3.16 10.61 -14.26
CA ASP A 81 4.06 11.66 -14.75
C ASP A 81 5.35 11.06 -15.34
N MET A 82 5.84 9.94 -14.80
CA MET A 82 7.06 9.28 -15.25
C MET A 82 6.86 8.34 -16.45
N PHE A 83 5.76 7.59 -16.48
CA PHE A 83 5.57 6.48 -17.44
C PHE A 83 4.53 6.78 -18.53
N VAL A 84 3.66 7.77 -18.37
CA VAL A 84 2.61 8.07 -19.34
C VAL A 84 2.99 9.24 -20.23
N LYS A 85 3.26 8.95 -21.51
CA LYS A 85 3.40 9.96 -22.57
C LYS A 85 2.21 9.90 -23.52
N HIS A 86 1.44 10.98 -23.64
CA HIS A 86 0.23 10.98 -24.46
C HIS A 86 0.46 10.64 -25.94
N GLY A 87 1.61 11.06 -26.49
CA GLY A 87 1.98 10.78 -27.88
C GLY A 87 2.38 9.33 -28.16
N SER A 88 2.66 8.51 -27.15
CA SER A 88 3.14 7.13 -27.34
C SER A 88 2.03 6.11 -27.55
N ALA A 89 0.82 6.55 -27.90
CA ALA A 89 -0.36 5.68 -27.99
C ALA A 89 -0.22 4.52 -29.01
N CYS A 90 0.60 4.70 -30.04
CA CYS A 90 0.88 3.70 -31.06
C CYS A 90 2.17 2.89 -30.79
N GLU A 91 2.94 3.26 -29.76
CA GLU A 91 4.21 2.62 -29.43
C GLU A 91 3.95 1.42 -28.50
N VAL A 92 4.05 0.21 -29.07
CA VAL A 92 3.88 -1.05 -28.34
C VAL A 92 4.90 -1.13 -27.21
N GLY A 93 4.43 -1.49 -26.01
CA GLY A 93 5.26 -1.56 -24.81
C GLY A 93 5.21 -0.29 -23.95
N THR A 94 4.53 0.78 -24.39
CA THR A 94 4.32 1.95 -23.54
C THR A 94 3.02 1.85 -22.74
N THR A 95 2.99 2.49 -21.57
CA THR A 95 1.80 2.55 -20.69
C THR A 95 0.57 3.08 -21.44
N ARG A 96 0.76 4.05 -22.34
CA ARG A 96 -0.33 4.60 -23.16
C ARG A 96 -0.92 3.58 -24.13
N ALA A 97 -0.08 2.76 -24.75
CA ALA A 97 -0.55 1.67 -25.62
C ALA A 97 -1.26 0.58 -24.80
N SER A 98 -0.78 0.29 -23.58
CA SER A 98 -1.44 -0.66 -22.68
C SER A 98 -2.84 -0.22 -22.27
N MET A 99 -3.01 1.06 -21.90
CA MET A 99 -4.33 1.65 -21.61
C MET A 99 -5.32 1.51 -22.79
N ASN A 100 -4.83 1.56 -24.04
CA ASN A 100 -5.67 1.34 -25.22
C ASN A 100 -6.04 -0.14 -25.38
N ARG A 101 -5.07 -1.05 -25.23
CA ARG A 101 -5.28 -2.51 -25.37
C ARG A 101 -6.22 -3.07 -24.31
N THR A 102 -6.17 -2.55 -23.09
CA THR A 102 -7.03 -2.96 -21.97
C THR A 102 -8.39 -2.24 -21.96
N HIS A 103 -8.66 -1.38 -22.95
CA HIS A 103 -9.84 -0.52 -23.01
C HIS A 103 -10.01 0.42 -21.79
N LYS A 104 -8.92 0.72 -21.07
CA LYS A 104 -8.89 1.65 -19.93
C LYS A 104 -8.50 3.06 -20.37
N THR A 105 -9.08 3.54 -21.47
CA THR A 105 -8.73 4.84 -22.06
C THR A 105 -9.05 6.03 -21.17
N ASN A 106 -10.02 5.91 -20.25
CA ASN A 106 -10.33 6.97 -19.28
C ASN A 106 -9.21 7.23 -18.27
N ALA A 107 -8.34 6.25 -18.00
CA ALA A 107 -7.16 6.43 -17.15
C ALA A 107 -6.20 7.51 -17.67
N THR A 108 -6.30 7.84 -18.97
CA THR A 108 -5.46 8.86 -19.61
C THR A 108 -5.80 10.28 -19.19
N LYS A 109 -6.96 10.53 -18.59
CA LYS A 109 -7.38 11.87 -18.15
C LYS A 109 -6.59 12.36 -16.92
N GLY A 110 -5.72 11.52 -16.37
CA GLY A 110 -4.93 11.80 -15.20
C GLY A 110 -5.67 11.48 -13.90
N ILE A 111 -4.90 11.36 -12.82
CA ILE A 111 -5.37 10.81 -11.55
C ILE A 111 -6.33 11.74 -10.81
N TYR A 112 -6.12 13.06 -10.91
CA TYR A 112 -7.02 14.03 -10.29
C TYR A 112 -8.43 14.03 -10.92
N ASN A 113 -8.52 13.73 -12.22
CA ASN A 113 -9.78 13.72 -12.95
C ASN A 113 -10.44 12.34 -12.96
N SER A 114 -9.64 11.27 -12.88
CA SER A 114 -10.12 9.88 -13.07
C SER A 114 -9.30 8.90 -12.23
N TYR A 115 -9.31 9.11 -10.91
CA TYR A 115 -8.56 8.28 -9.94
C TYR A 115 -8.98 6.81 -10.00
N ASN A 116 -10.28 6.52 -10.04
CA ASN A 116 -10.78 5.15 -10.00
C ASN A 116 -10.39 4.38 -11.26
N GLU A 117 -10.46 5.05 -12.42
CA GLU A 117 -10.12 4.47 -13.70
C GLU A 117 -8.61 4.21 -13.81
N TYR A 118 -7.78 5.12 -13.28
CA TYR A 118 -6.34 4.90 -13.21
C TYR A 118 -5.98 3.77 -12.23
N LYS A 119 -6.64 3.73 -11.06
CA LYS A 119 -6.46 2.66 -10.08
C LYS A 119 -6.81 1.29 -10.69
N GLU A 120 -7.92 1.18 -11.41
CA GLU A 120 -8.30 -0.06 -12.10
C GLU A 120 -7.29 -0.47 -13.16
N PHE A 121 -6.80 0.49 -13.96
CA PHE A 121 -5.74 0.24 -14.94
C PHE A 121 -4.48 -0.28 -14.25
N HIS A 122 -3.97 0.45 -13.25
CA HIS A 122 -2.78 0.09 -12.50
C HIS A 122 -2.89 -1.32 -11.89
N THR A 123 -4.02 -1.64 -11.23
CA THR A 123 -4.23 -2.99 -10.69
C THR A 123 -4.18 -4.05 -11.78
N ARG A 124 -4.79 -3.81 -12.94
CA ARG A 124 -4.77 -4.77 -14.06
C ARG A 124 -3.37 -4.95 -14.65
N GLU A 125 -2.59 -3.88 -14.76
CA GLU A 125 -1.19 -3.99 -15.22
C GLU A 125 -0.34 -4.79 -14.23
N VAL A 126 -0.49 -4.53 -12.92
CA VAL A 126 0.22 -5.28 -11.88
C VAL A 126 -0.16 -6.76 -11.90
N GLU A 127 -1.45 -7.09 -12.00
CA GLU A 127 -1.92 -8.47 -12.19
C GLU A 127 -1.29 -9.11 -13.43
N GLY A 128 -1.26 -8.39 -14.56
CA GLY A 128 -0.64 -8.86 -15.79
C GLY A 128 0.85 -9.13 -15.64
N HIS A 129 1.60 -8.24 -14.97
CA HIS A 129 3.02 -8.43 -14.68
C HIS A 129 3.28 -9.60 -13.74
N ILE A 130 2.45 -9.81 -12.73
CA ILE A 130 2.54 -10.98 -11.84
C ILE A 130 2.34 -12.27 -12.64
N CYS A 131 1.33 -12.31 -13.50
CA CYS A 131 1.09 -13.46 -14.38
C CYS A 131 2.26 -13.70 -15.33
N ALA A 132 2.80 -12.64 -15.95
CA ALA A 132 3.95 -12.75 -16.85
C ALA A 132 5.20 -13.28 -16.11
N ALA A 133 5.49 -12.76 -14.92
CA ALA A 133 6.61 -13.22 -14.10
C ALA A 133 6.44 -14.69 -13.67
N PHE A 134 5.23 -15.10 -13.32
CA PHE A 134 4.93 -16.51 -13.03
C PHE A 134 5.14 -17.40 -14.27
N MET A 135 4.65 -16.97 -15.43
CA MET A 135 4.84 -17.71 -16.69
C MET A 135 6.33 -17.85 -17.03
N GLU A 136 7.12 -16.79 -16.86
CA GLU A 136 8.56 -16.82 -17.08
C GLU A 136 9.26 -17.79 -16.12
N MET A 137 8.96 -17.73 -14.82
CA MET A 137 9.48 -18.67 -13.82
C MET A 137 9.11 -20.11 -14.16
N ALA A 138 7.88 -20.34 -14.63
CA ALA A 138 7.36 -21.65 -15.01
C ALA A 138 7.74 -22.08 -16.43
N LYS A 139 8.58 -21.31 -17.13
CA LYS A 139 9.02 -21.55 -18.52
C LYS A 139 7.86 -21.72 -19.51
N MET A 140 6.75 -21.04 -19.26
CA MET A 140 5.57 -21.01 -20.12
C MET A 140 5.73 -19.90 -21.16
N THR A 141 5.67 -20.28 -22.45
CA THR A 141 5.71 -19.33 -23.57
C THR A 141 4.32 -18.93 -24.05
N THR A 142 3.35 -19.83 -23.88
CA THR A 142 1.95 -19.61 -24.24
C THR A 142 1.04 -19.81 -23.03
N LEU A 143 -0.17 -19.25 -23.10
CA LEU A 143 -1.19 -19.42 -22.05
C LEU A 143 -1.71 -20.86 -21.94
N THR A 144 -1.45 -21.70 -22.95
CA THR A 144 -1.85 -23.11 -23.00
C THR A 144 -0.75 -24.05 -22.54
N ASP A 145 0.46 -23.54 -22.29
CA ASP A 145 1.58 -24.36 -21.82
C ASP A 145 1.31 -24.87 -20.40
N GLN A 146 1.96 -25.98 -20.06
CA GLN A 146 1.96 -26.46 -18.68
C GLN A 146 3.18 -25.92 -17.93
N PRO A 147 3.03 -25.53 -16.66
CA PRO A 147 4.13 -24.99 -15.87
C PRO A 147 5.21 -26.06 -15.67
N THR A 148 6.44 -25.74 -16.04
CA THR A 148 7.61 -26.59 -15.81
C THR A 148 8.38 -26.05 -14.60
N LEU A 149 7.98 -26.49 -13.41
CA LEU A 149 8.62 -26.17 -12.13
C LEU A 149 9.39 -27.39 -11.60
N ASP A 150 10.28 -27.20 -10.62
CA ASP A 150 11.09 -28.29 -10.04
C ASP A 150 10.26 -29.45 -9.45
N GLN A 151 8.99 -29.18 -9.14
CA GLN A 151 8.00 -30.17 -8.73
C GLN A 151 6.90 -30.25 -9.77
N ASP A 152 6.64 -31.46 -10.27
CA ASP A 152 5.57 -31.72 -11.21
C ASP A 152 4.23 -31.23 -10.66
N MET A 153 3.43 -30.63 -11.53
CA MET A 153 2.09 -30.18 -11.19
C MET A 153 1.26 -31.38 -10.71
N PRO A 154 0.62 -31.30 -9.52
CA PRO A 154 -0.20 -32.38 -9.03
C PRO A 154 -1.38 -32.64 -9.98
N PRO A 155 -1.71 -33.91 -10.28
CA PRO A 155 -2.83 -34.22 -11.16
C PRO A 155 -4.15 -33.70 -10.60
N MET A 156 -5.13 -33.47 -11.48
CA MET A 156 -6.44 -32.92 -11.09
C MET A 156 -7.17 -33.77 -10.03
N SER A 157 -6.91 -35.08 -10.03
CA SER A 157 -7.42 -36.05 -9.06
C SER A 157 -6.84 -35.93 -7.66
N SER A 158 -5.76 -35.16 -7.47
CA SER A 158 -5.14 -34.97 -6.16
C SER A 158 -6.05 -34.19 -5.20
N PRO A 159 -5.95 -34.44 -3.88
CA PRO A 159 -6.66 -33.71 -2.86
C PRO A 159 -6.39 -32.20 -2.92
N PHE A 160 -7.37 -31.39 -2.50
CA PHE A 160 -7.25 -29.93 -2.49
C PHE A 160 -6.03 -29.44 -1.69
N CYS A 161 -5.74 -30.06 -0.54
CA CYS A 161 -4.60 -29.67 0.28
C CYS A 161 -3.24 -29.81 -0.44
N VAL A 162 -3.08 -30.84 -1.28
CA VAL A 162 -1.86 -31.07 -2.06
C VAL A 162 -1.71 -30.02 -3.16
N LYS A 163 -2.81 -29.72 -3.87
CA LYS A 163 -2.83 -28.68 -4.92
C LYS A 163 -2.60 -27.29 -4.35
N SER A 164 -3.24 -26.98 -3.22
CA SER A 164 -3.06 -25.71 -2.52
C SER A 164 -1.63 -25.55 -2.02
N LYS A 165 -1.03 -26.59 -1.43
CA LYS A 165 0.35 -26.54 -0.96
C LYS A 165 1.33 -26.31 -2.11
N TRP A 166 1.21 -27.08 -3.20
CA TRP A 166 2.06 -26.90 -4.38
C TRP A 166 1.97 -25.47 -4.95
N LEU A 167 0.76 -24.90 -5.03
CA LEU A 167 0.58 -23.53 -5.51
C LEU A 167 1.20 -22.50 -4.55
N THR A 168 1.02 -22.67 -3.24
CA THR A 168 1.62 -21.79 -2.24
C THR A 168 3.15 -21.84 -2.31
N ASP A 169 3.74 -23.03 -2.39
CA ASP A 169 5.19 -23.23 -2.50
C ASP A 169 5.73 -22.59 -3.80
N ALA A 170 4.98 -22.66 -4.91
CA ALA A 170 5.34 -21.99 -6.16
C ALA A 170 5.24 -20.45 -6.06
N CYS A 171 4.22 -19.92 -5.39
CA CYS A 171 4.07 -18.49 -5.13
C CYS A 171 5.18 -17.96 -4.22
N GLU A 172 5.58 -18.73 -3.20
CA GLU A 172 6.69 -18.39 -2.31
C GLU A 172 7.99 -18.27 -3.09
N LYS A 173 8.29 -19.23 -3.98
CA LYS A 173 9.44 -19.15 -4.90
C LYS A 173 9.39 -17.94 -5.82
N LEU A 174 8.21 -17.59 -6.35
CA LEU A 174 8.05 -16.41 -7.20
C LEU A 174 8.37 -15.13 -6.41
N ILE A 175 7.82 -15.03 -5.19
CA ILE A 175 8.07 -13.91 -4.28
C ILE A 175 9.57 -13.84 -3.96
N ASP A 176 10.21 -14.96 -3.64
CA ASP A 176 11.65 -14.99 -3.40
C ASP A 176 12.43 -14.53 -4.63
N ASN A 177 12.09 -14.95 -5.83
CA ASN A 177 12.80 -14.52 -7.04
C ASN A 177 12.58 -13.04 -7.37
N CYS A 178 11.36 -12.52 -7.18
CA CYS A 178 11.02 -11.13 -7.49
C CYS A 178 11.43 -10.14 -6.38
N ILE A 179 11.41 -10.57 -5.11
CA ILE A 179 11.68 -9.73 -3.93
C ILE A 179 13.09 -9.93 -3.37
N SER A 180 13.73 -11.10 -3.56
CA SER A 180 15.14 -11.33 -3.16
C SER A 180 16.16 -10.62 -4.07
N LEU A 181 15.75 -9.57 -4.75
CA LEU A 181 16.52 -8.34 -4.97
C LEU A 181 16.93 -7.68 -3.63
N SER A 182 17.32 -8.46 -2.62
CA SER A 182 17.67 -8.04 -1.26
C SER A 182 18.91 -7.13 -1.23
N GLY A 183 19.76 -7.19 -2.26
CA GLY A 183 20.80 -6.19 -2.51
C GLY A 183 20.26 -4.84 -3.02
N ASP A 184 19.18 -4.86 -3.80
CA ASP A 184 18.63 -3.68 -4.47
C ASP A 184 17.70 -2.88 -3.56
N ILE A 185 16.96 -3.48 -2.64
CA ILE A 185 16.14 -2.73 -1.67
C ILE A 185 17.04 -1.88 -0.77
N THR A 186 18.12 -2.45 -0.24
CA THR A 186 19.10 -1.70 0.56
C THR A 186 19.76 -0.61 -0.27
N ARG A 187 20.08 -0.90 -1.54
CA ARG A 187 20.62 0.10 -2.49
C ARG A 187 19.62 1.24 -2.75
N LEU A 188 18.35 0.93 -2.98
CA LEU A 188 17.28 1.89 -3.23
C LEU A 188 16.99 2.75 -1.99
N VAL A 189 17.03 2.14 -0.80
CA VAL A 189 16.94 2.86 0.48
C VAL A 189 18.11 3.83 0.61
N ASN A 190 19.34 3.37 0.36
CA ASN A 190 20.52 4.24 0.40
C ASN A 190 20.45 5.36 -0.64
N GLN A 191 20.05 5.06 -1.88
CA GLN A 191 19.84 6.07 -2.92
C GLN A 191 18.77 7.09 -2.51
N THR A 192 17.68 6.66 -1.88
CA THR A 192 16.62 7.56 -1.41
C THR A 192 17.13 8.46 -0.28
N ILE A 193 17.96 7.93 0.62
CA ILE A 193 18.65 8.71 1.66
C ILE A 193 19.58 9.74 1.01
N ASP A 194 20.40 9.32 0.04
CA ASP A 194 21.35 10.18 -0.67
C ASP A 194 20.63 11.29 -1.45
N PHE A 195 19.54 10.96 -2.17
CA PHE A 195 18.71 11.95 -2.86
C PHE A 195 18.02 12.90 -1.87
N GLY A 196 17.58 12.40 -0.72
CA GLY A 196 17.07 13.22 0.38
C GLY A 196 18.10 14.23 0.86
N GLN A 197 19.36 13.82 1.04
CA GLN A 197 20.47 14.70 1.43
C GLN A 197 20.80 15.74 0.35
N ILE A 198 20.81 15.34 -0.93
CA ILE A 198 21.07 16.25 -2.06
C ILE A 198 19.97 17.31 -2.20
N SER A 199 18.70 16.94 -1.97
CA SER A 199 17.56 17.86 -2.04
C SER A 199 17.52 18.89 -0.89
N GLN A 200 18.21 18.62 0.22
CA GLN A 200 18.26 19.46 1.42
C GLN A 200 19.47 20.41 1.44
N GLY A 201 19.93 20.85 0.26
CA GLY A 201 21.14 21.67 0.08
C GLY A 201 21.30 22.79 1.13
N PRO A 202 22.56 23.21 1.40
CA PRO A 202 22.86 24.16 2.47
C PRO A 202 22.06 25.46 2.34
N PHE A 203 21.32 25.81 3.38
CA PHE A 203 20.60 27.08 3.44
C PHE A 203 21.57 28.19 3.86
N ALA A 204 21.85 29.13 2.96
CA ALA A 204 22.68 30.29 3.28
C ALA A 204 22.00 31.20 4.32
N CYS A 205 22.78 31.71 5.27
CA CYS A 205 22.31 32.70 6.23
C CYS A 205 21.76 33.94 5.50
N ARG A 206 20.56 34.39 5.86
CA ARG A 206 19.91 35.55 5.23
C ARG A 206 20.49 36.91 5.65
N HIS A 207 21.47 36.93 6.56
CA HIS A 207 22.08 38.17 7.06
C HIS A 207 23.15 38.70 6.10
N ALA A 208 23.10 40.00 5.80
CA ALA A 208 24.04 40.63 4.86
C ALA A 208 25.49 40.49 5.33
N GLY A 209 26.35 39.91 4.50
CA GLY A 209 27.76 39.66 4.81
C GLY A 209 28.04 38.36 5.58
N CYS A 210 27.02 37.59 5.93
CA CYS A 210 27.18 36.31 6.59
C CYS A 210 27.48 35.19 5.58
N LYS A 211 28.57 34.44 5.79
CA LYS A 211 29.00 33.32 4.93
C LYS A 211 28.65 31.94 5.50
N TYR A 212 27.86 31.90 6.57
CA TYR A 212 27.49 30.63 7.20
C TYR A 212 26.39 29.93 6.40
N GLU A 213 26.58 28.63 6.21
CA GLU A 213 25.65 27.70 5.57
C GLU A 213 25.12 26.72 6.62
N TYR A 214 23.80 26.52 6.66
CA TYR A 214 23.15 25.62 7.60
C TYR A 214 22.64 24.39 6.88
N VAL A 215 22.98 23.21 7.39
CA VAL A 215 22.34 21.95 6.99
C VAL A 215 20.96 21.90 7.65
N TYR A 216 19.93 21.50 6.89
CA TYR A 216 18.61 21.26 7.45
C TYR A 216 18.70 20.21 8.55
N HIS A 217 18.51 20.61 9.80
CA HIS A 217 18.40 19.65 10.90
C HIS A 217 17.06 18.95 10.71
N SER A 218 17.06 17.64 10.44
CA SER A 218 15.85 16.81 10.40
C SER A 218 15.28 16.64 11.82
N GLY A 219 14.87 17.74 12.44
CA GLY A 219 14.22 17.76 13.73
C GLY A 219 12.78 17.29 13.62
N ARG A 220 12.56 15.99 13.36
CA ARG A 220 11.57 15.28 14.17
C ARG A 220 12.27 15.02 15.49
N VAL A 221 11.97 15.84 16.48
CA VAL A 221 12.23 15.49 17.88
C VAL A 221 11.58 14.12 18.07
N LYS A 222 12.41 13.10 18.31
CA LYS A 222 11.96 11.77 18.70
C LYS A 222 11.31 11.82 20.07
#